data_AF-A0A7W0R1X9-F1
#
_entry.id   AF-A0A7W0R1X9-F1
#
_cell.length_a   1.000
_cell.length_b   1.000
_cell.length_c   1.000
_cell.angle_alpha   90.00
_cell.angle_beta   90.00
_cell.angle_gamma   90.00
#
_symmetry.space_group_name_H-M   'P 1'
#
loop_
_entity.id
_entity.type
_entity.pdbx_description
1 polymer ?
#
loop_
_entity_poly.entity_id
_entity_poly.type
_entity_poly.pdbx_seq_one_letter_code
_entity_poly.pdbx_strand_id
1 'polypeptide(L)'
;MASADYVADTSVFARLTKAAVAAQFAPLAATGKVAICSPVAFEIGFSARNHDDYQTVADRLTSFPFLAVTDADHRRALDAQAALAARAQHRALSLVDALVA
;
A
#
# COMPACT_ATOMS: atom_id res chain seq x y z
N MET A 1 7.82 6.03 19.12
CA MET A 1 7.59 5.46 17.78
C MET A 1 6.55 6.31 17.12
N ALA A 2 6.83 6.93 15.97
CA ALA A 2 5.80 7.63 15.22
C ALA A 2 4.73 6.61 14.84
N SER A 3 3.51 6.80 15.34
CA SER A 3 2.36 6.02 14.89
C SER A 3 2.03 6.52 13.50
N ALA A 4 2.11 5.66 12.50
CA ALA A 4 1.55 6.00 11.20
C ALA A 4 0.03 6.09 11.36
N ASP A 5 -0.55 7.17 10.83
CA ASP A 5 -1.99 7.42 10.85
C ASP A 5 -2.65 6.81 9.61
N TYR A 6 -1.87 6.57 8.56
CA TYR A 6 -2.32 6.12 7.25
C TYR A 6 -1.45 4.97 6.74
N VAL A 7 -2.05 4.04 6.01
CA VAL A 7 -1.34 3.06 5.17
C VAL A 7 -1.54 3.46 3.72
N ALA A 8 -0.45 3.55 2.96
CA ALA A 8 -0.52 3.88 1.55
C ALA A 8 -1.01 2.69 0.74
N ASP A 9 -2.07 2.89 -0.03
CA ASP A 9 -2.41 2.01 -1.13
C ASP A 9 -1.53 2.31 -2.36
N THR A 10 -1.19 1.30 -3.17
CA THR A 10 -0.34 1.44 -4.37
C THR A 10 -0.85 2.53 -5.30
N SER A 11 -2.16 2.71 -5.38
CA SER A 11 -2.78 3.68 -6.28
C SER A 11 -2.50 5.15 -5.90
N VAL A 12 -2.03 5.47 -4.69
CA VAL A 12 -1.59 6.83 -4.35
C VAL A 12 -0.30 7.18 -5.11
N PHE A 13 0.64 6.25 -5.21
CA PHE A 13 1.93 6.44 -5.89
C PHE A 13 1.72 6.68 -7.39
N ALA A 14 0.81 5.93 -8.02
CA ALA A 14 0.42 6.13 -9.41
C ALA A 14 -0.21 7.51 -9.69
N ARG A 15 -0.71 8.19 -8.65
CA ARG A 15 -1.39 9.49 -8.76
C ARG A 15 -0.53 10.68 -8.30
N LEU A 16 0.71 10.47 -7.86
CA LEU A 16 1.60 11.56 -7.44
C LEU A 16 1.97 12.53 -8.58
N THR A 17 1.75 12.16 -9.84
CA THR A 17 1.86 13.08 -10.98
C THR A 17 0.78 14.18 -10.97
N LYS A 18 -0.31 13.99 -10.23
CA LYS A 18 -1.36 14.99 -10.02
C LYS A 18 -0.94 15.93 -8.89
N ALA A 19 -0.68 17.19 -9.21
CA ALA A 19 -0.18 18.19 -8.26
C ALA A 19 -1.00 18.28 -6.96
N ALA A 20 -2.33 18.20 -7.05
CA ALA A 20 -3.21 18.23 -5.88
C ALA A 20 -2.99 17.02 -4.93
N VAL A 21 -2.72 15.84 -5.46
CA VAL A 21 -2.43 14.63 -4.65
C VAL A 21 -1.06 14.76 -4.01
N ALA A 22 -0.04 15.15 -4.78
CA ALA A 22 1.32 15.34 -4.27
C ALA A 22 1.38 16.38 -3.15
N ALA A 23 0.67 17.50 -3.29
CA ALA A 23 0.63 18.57 -2.28
C ALA A 23 0.06 18.10 -0.93
N GLN A 24 -0.89 17.15 -0.94
CA GLN A 24 -1.47 16.58 0.28
C GLN A 24 -0.62 15.43 0.84
N PHE A 25 -0.06 14.60 -0.05
CA PHE A 25 0.70 13.43 0.35
C PHE A 25 2.09 13.77 0.92
N ALA A 26 2.81 14.71 0.30
CA ALA A 26 4.17 15.06 0.67
C ALA A 26 4.36 15.43 2.17
N PRO A 27 3.53 16.28 2.79
CA PRO A 27 3.69 16.59 4.22
C PRO A 27 3.42 15.39 5.14
N LEU A 28 2.49 14.50 4.77
CA LEU A 28 2.21 13.29 5.55
C LEU A 28 3.35 12.28 5.47
N ALA A 29 3.91 12.09 4.27
CA ALA A 29 5.09 11.24 4.07
C ALA A 29 6.32 11.81 4.80
N ALA A 30 6.58 13.11 4.68
CA ALA A 30 7.73 13.77 5.30
C ALA A 30 7.69 13.75 6.85
N THR A 31 6.50 13.63 7.44
CA THR A 31 6.33 13.53 8.90
C THR A 31 6.21 12.09 9.39
N GLY A 32 6.36 11.09 8.51
CA GLY A 32 6.25 9.68 8.87
C GLY A 32 4.82 9.25 9.25
N LYS A 33 3.79 9.97 8.80
CA LYS A 33 2.38 9.64 9.07
C LYS A 33 1.82 8.58 8.11
N VAL A 34 2.52 8.30 7.02
CA VAL A 34 2.12 7.30 6.03
C VAL A 34 3.05 6.10 6.14
N ALA A 35 2.51 4.92 6.42
CA ALA A 35 3.23 3.66 6.36
C ALA A 35 3.01 2.95 5.02
N ILE A 36 3.92 2.03 4.70
CA ILE A 36 3.77 1.02 3.65
C ILE A 36 3.83 -0.38 4.26
N CYS A 37 3.40 -1.39 3.51
CA CYS A 37 3.47 -2.79 3.91
C CYS A 37 3.97 -3.67 2.76
N SER A 38 4.29 -4.94 3.03
CA SER A 38 4.92 -5.85 2.05
C SER A 38 4.14 -5.98 0.73
N PRO A 39 2.80 -6.14 0.72
CA PRO A 39 2.02 -6.20 -0.52
C PRO A 39 2.16 -4.95 -1.39
N VAL A 40 2.11 -3.75 -0.78
CA VAL A 40 2.25 -2.47 -1.48
C VAL A 40 3.68 -2.31 -2.03
N ALA A 41 4.69 -2.59 -1.21
CA ALA A 41 6.08 -2.56 -1.65
C ALA A 41 6.33 -3.52 -2.82
N PHE A 42 5.70 -4.70 -2.80
CA PHE A 42 5.78 -5.67 -3.88
C PHE A 42 5.17 -5.14 -5.19
N GLU A 43 3.98 -4.54 -5.15
CA GLU A 43 3.34 -4.00 -6.36
C GLU A 43 4.11 -2.81 -6.97
N ILE A 44 4.66 -1.94 -6.12
CA ILE A 44 5.50 -0.83 -6.58
C ILE A 44 6.79 -1.38 -7.22
N GLY A 45 7.43 -2.37 -6.60
CA GLY A 45 8.60 -3.05 -7.16
C GLY A 45 8.32 -3.80 -8.46
N PHE A 46 7.15 -4.44 -8.58
CA PHE A 46 6.70 -5.11 -9.81
C PHE A 46 6.57 -4.15 -10.99
N SER A 47 6.30 -2.87 -10.72
CA SER A 47 6.16 -1.83 -11.74
C SER A 47 7.52 -1.30 -12.27
N ALA A 48 8.64 -1.71 -11.67
CA ALA A 48 9.97 -1.32 -12.11
C ALA A 48 10.30 -1.90 -13.50
N ARG A 49 10.94 -1.09 -14.34
CA ARG A 49 11.23 -1.44 -15.74
C ARG A 49 12.49 -2.27 -15.92
N ASN A 50 13.38 -2.24 -14.93
CA ASN A 50 14.65 -2.95 -14.89
C ASN A 50 15.21 -2.93 -13.45
N HIS A 51 16.39 -3.53 -13.26
CA HIS A 51 17.05 -3.63 -11.97
C HIS A 51 17.36 -2.26 -11.33
N ASP A 52 17.88 -1.31 -12.11
CA ASP A 52 18.28 0.01 -11.59
C ASP A 52 17.06 0.84 -11.16
N ASP A 53 15.96 0.73 -11.91
CA ASP A 53 14.66 1.31 -11.55
C ASP A 53 14.11 0.66 -10.26
N TYR A 54 14.23 -0.68 -10.14
CA TYR A 54 13.82 -1.40 -8.94
C TYR A 54 14.60 -0.93 -7.71
N GLN A 55 15.93 -0.82 -7.81
CA GLN A 55 16.77 -0.32 -6.72
C GLN A 55 16.40 1.12 -6.33
N THR A 56 16.19 2.00 -7.31
CA THR A 56 15.76 3.38 -7.07
C THR A 56 14.44 3.44 -6.31
N VAL A 57 13.48 2.58 -6.67
CA VAL A 57 12.19 2.48 -5.97
C VAL A 57 12.36 1.91 -4.56
N ALA A 58 13.11 0.81 -4.42
CA ALA A 58 13.35 0.17 -3.12
C ALA A 58 13.99 1.14 -2.12
N ASP A 59 15.00 1.90 -2.56
CA ASP A 59 15.66 2.92 -1.76
C ASP A 59 14.68 4.01 -1.29
N ARG A 60 13.77 4.46 -2.15
CA ARG A 60 12.73 5.44 -1.77
C ARG A 60 11.77 4.87 -0.73
N LEU A 61 11.39 3.60 -0.85
CA LEU A 61 10.47 2.95 0.08
C LEU A 61 11.05 2.85 1.50
N THR A 62 12.38 2.84 1.67
CA THR A 62 13.02 2.83 2.99
C THR A 62 12.72 4.07 3.85
N SER A 63 12.26 5.17 3.22
CA SER A 63 11.89 6.40 3.93
C SER A 63 10.54 6.34 4.63
N PHE A 64 9.71 5.33 4.32
CA PHE A 64 8.41 5.14 4.94
C PHE A 64 8.49 4.23 6.17
N PRO A 65 7.75 4.52 7.25
CA PRO A 65 7.44 3.52 8.26
C PRO A 65 6.88 2.24 7.63
N PHE A 66 7.33 1.10 8.14
CA PHE A 66 6.90 -0.20 7.64
C PHE A 66 5.89 -0.84 8.60
N LEU A 67 4.71 -1.20 8.09
CA LEU A 67 3.68 -1.92 8.81
C LEU A 67 3.76 -3.41 8.46
N ALA A 68 3.91 -4.24 9.49
CA ALA A 68 3.91 -5.68 9.31
C ALA A 68 2.50 -6.18 8.93
N VAL A 69 2.42 -7.00 7.89
CA VAL A 69 1.22 -7.79 7.58
C VAL A 69 1.34 -9.12 8.29
N THR A 70 0.35 -9.44 9.12
CA THR A 70 0.34 -10.64 9.95
C THR A 70 -0.59 -11.72 9.40
N ASP A 71 -0.52 -12.93 9.92
CA ASP A 71 -1.47 -14.00 9.59
C ASP A 71 -2.92 -13.63 9.94
N ALA A 72 -3.11 -12.79 10.96
CA ALA A 72 -4.43 -12.29 11.33
C ALA A 72 -5.02 -11.38 10.24
N ASP A 73 -4.19 -10.57 9.58
CA ASP A 73 -4.63 -9.70 8.47
C ASP A 73 -5.04 -10.53 7.26
N HIS A 74 -4.30 -11.60 6.97
CA HIS A 74 -4.68 -12.56 5.92
C HIS A 74 -6.01 -13.25 6.23
N ARG A 75 -6.24 -13.64 7.49
CA ARG A 75 -7.53 -14.20 7.90
C ARG A 75 -8.66 -13.20 7.70
N ARG A 76 -8.47 -11.94 8.14
CA ARG A 76 -9.44 -10.86 7.95
C ARG A 76 -9.73 -10.58 6.47
N ALA A 77 -8.72 -10.64 5.60
CA ALA A 77 -8.89 -10.48 4.16
C ALA A 77 -9.78 -11.60 3.57
N LEU A 78 -9.60 -12.85 4.00
CA LEU A 78 -10.45 -13.98 3.60
C LEU A 78 -11.89 -13.81 4.13
N ASP A 79 -12.05 -13.36 5.37
CA ASP A 79 -13.37 -13.12 5.96
C ASP A 79 -14.11 -12.00 5.21
N ALA A 80 -13.41 -10.92 4.84
CA ALA A 80 -13.95 -9.84 4.02
C ALA A 80 -14.38 -10.33 2.63
N GLN A 81 -13.55 -11.15 1.98
CA GLN A 81 -13.90 -11.76 0.69
C GLN A 81 -15.12 -12.69 0.80
N ALA A 82 -15.22 -13.48 1.86
CA ALA A 82 -16.37 -14.35 2.12
C ALA A 82 -17.66 -13.53 2.33
N ALA A 83 -17.59 -12.42 3.06
CA ALA A 83 -18.71 -11.50 3.23
C ALA A 83 -19.15 -10.87 1.89
N LEU A 84 -18.21 -10.51 1.03
CA LEU A 84 -18.49 -10.06 -0.34
C LEU A 84 -19.06 -11.19 -1.21
N ALA A 85 -18.61 -12.43 -1.03
CA ALA A 85 -19.11 -13.60 -1.76
C ALA A 85 -20.59 -13.84 -1.52
N ALA A 86 -21.06 -13.67 -0.28
CA ALA A 86 -22.47 -13.77 0.09
C ALA A 86 -23.38 -12.79 -0.70
N ARG A 87 -22.80 -11.74 -1.29
CA ARG A 87 -23.47 -10.73 -2.11
C ARG A 87 -23.11 -10.83 -3.59
N ALA A 88 -22.46 -11.91 -4.02
CA ALA A 88 -21.89 -12.10 -5.37
C ALA A 88 -20.84 -11.05 -5.78
N GLN A 89 -20.12 -10.47 -4.81
CA GLN A 89 -19.14 -9.40 -5.00
C GLN A 89 -17.69 -9.82 -4.69
N HIS A 90 -17.39 -11.11 -4.53
CA HIS A 90 -16.06 -11.61 -4.11
C HIS A 90 -14.90 -11.26 -5.06
N ARG A 91 -15.19 -10.86 -6.31
CA ARG A 91 -14.19 -10.41 -7.29
C ARG A 91 -13.97 -8.89 -7.32
N ALA A 92 -14.65 -8.15 -6.44
CA ALA A 92 -14.56 -6.68 -6.40
C ALA A 92 -13.28 -6.17 -5.73
N LEU A 93 -12.55 -7.03 -5.01
CA LEU A 93 -11.39 -6.68 -4.21
C LEU A 93 -10.23 -7.62 -4.56
N SER A 94 -9.03 -7.07 -4.80
CA SER A 94 -7.83 -7.89 -4.90
C SER A 94 -7.33 -8.32 -3.51
N LEU A 95 -6.41 -9.28 -3.43
CA LEU A 95 -5.79 -9.63 -2.15
C LEU A 95 -5.04 -8.45 -1.54
N VAL A 96 -4.34 -7.65 -2.35
CA VAL A 96 -3.58 -6.49 -1.86
C VAL A 96 -4.53 -5.45 -1.29
N ASP A 97 -5.60 -5.11 -2.01
CA ASP A 97 -6.62 -4.17 -1.50
C ASP A 97 -7.24 -4.67 -0.18
N ALA A 98 -7.46 -5.98 -0.06
CA ALA A 98 -8.00 -6.59 1.16
C ALA A 98 -7.03 -6.56 2.34
N LEU A 99 -5.72 -6.64 2.09
CA LEU A 99 -4.68 -6.59 3.12
C LEU A 99 -4.37 -5.15 3.58
N VAL A 100 -4.67 -4.14 2.75
CA VAL A 100 -4.44 -2.72 3.06
C VAL A 100 -5.61 -2.08 3.83
N ALA A 101 -6.82 -2.66 3.75
CA ALA A 101 -8.06 -2.14 4.33
C ALA A 101 -8.18 -2.34 5.87
#